data_AF-A0AAW1X1W6-F1
#
_entry.id   AF-A0AAW1X1W6-F1
#
_cell.length_a   1.000
_cell.length_b   1.000
_cell.length_c   1.000
_cell.angle_alpha   90.00
_cell.angle_beta   90.00
_cell.angle_gamma   90.00
#
_symmetry.space_group_name_H-M   'P 1'
#
loop_
_entity.id
_entity.type
_entity.pdbx_description
1 polymer ?
#
loop_
_entity_poly.entity_id
_entity_poly.type
_entity_poly.pdbx_seq_one_letter_code
_entity_poly.pdbx_strand_id
1 'polypeptide(L)'
;MIEYPTPTRAEVADVSEAVRQRADALMLSGESAMGQFPDKSLAVLRSVSLRIERWWREEKRHEPMLLPAVGSSFSDSISEELCISAAKMANNLEVDALFVYTRRWGLIPFRVGFSDDMESNLHKTFSLLKARNLIKSGDLVIAVSDILQSIQVMNVP
;
A
#
# COMPACT_ATOMS: atom_id res chain seq x y z
N MET A 1 23.84 11.15 -3.84
CA MET A 1 23.41 12.59 -3.94
C MET A 1 23.73 13.44 -2.69
N ILE A 2 24.97 13.38 -2.18
CA ILE A 2 25.42 14.19 -1.03
C ILE A 2 25.95 15.55 -1.49
N GLU A 3 26.91 15.56 -2.42
CA GLU A 3 27.55 16.78 -2.93
C GLU A 3 26.97 17.26 -4.26
N TYR A 4 26.32 16.36 -5.01
CA TYR A 4 25.81 16.65 -6.36
C TYR A 4 24.28 16.55 -6.38
N PRO A 5 23.59 17.48 -7.05
CA PRO A 5 22.12 17.56 -7.07
C PRO A 5 21.47 16.55 -8.01
N THR A 6 22.25 15.88 -8.86
CA THR A 6 21.76 14.97 -9.89
C THR A 6 22.33 13.57 -9.63
N PRO A 7 21.51 12.52 -9.58
CA PRO A 7 22.00 11.16 -9.43
C PRO A 7 22.72 10.71 -10.71
N THR A 8 23.61 9.76 -10.54
CA THR A 8 24.19 8.98 -11.62
C THR A 8 23.18 7.99 -12.19
N ARG A 9 23.44 7.51 -13.41
CA ARG A 9 22.65 6.43 -14.01
C ARG A 9 22.69 5.15 -13.17
N ALA A 10 23.81 4.88 -12.49
CA ALA A 10 23.98 3.72 -11.63
C ALA A 10 23.09 3.81 -10.39
N GLU A 11 23.05 4.95 -9.69
CA GLU A 11 22.16 5.18 -8.54
C GLU A 11 20.68 4.99 -8.94
N VAL A 12 20.27 5.49 -10.11
CA VAL A 12 18.89 5.30 -10.61
C VAL A 12 18.59 3.83 -10.95
N ALA A 13 19.54 3.12 -11.54
CA ALA A 13 19.38 1.71 -11.88
C ALA A 13 19.26 0.84 -10.62
N ASP A 14 20.03 1.15 -9.58
CA ASP A 14 19.99 0.42 -8.30
C ASP A 14 18.62 0.55 -7.61
N VAL A 15 18.09 1.78 -7.50
CA VAL A 15 16.73 2.02 -7.00
C VAL A 15 15.69 1.28 -7.84
N SER A 16 15.84 1.28 -9.17
CA SER A 16 14.90 0.62 -10.07
C SER A 16 14.87 -0.89 -9.85
N GLU A 17 16.04 -1.50 -9.69
CA GLU A 17 16.18 -2.94 -9.47
C GLU A 17 15.62 -3.36 -8.10
N ALA A 18 15.90 -2.58 -7.05
CA ALA A 18 15.33 -2.83 -5.72
C ALA A 18 13.79 -2.82 -5.74
N VAL A 19 13.17 -1.88 -6.45
CA VAL A 19 11.71 -1.82 -6.62
C VAL A 19 11.21 -3.03 -7.43
N ARG A 20 11.92 -3.41 -8.50
CA ARG A 20 11.57 -4.57 -9.34
C ARG A 20 11.64 -5.89 -8.55
N GLN A 21 12.55 -5.98 -7.60
CA GLN A 21 12.69 -7.09 -6.66
C GLN A 21 11.65 -7.08 -5.53
N ARG A 22 10.76 -6.09 -5.50
CA ARG A 22 9.67 -5.93 -4.50
C ARG A 22 10.18 -5.66 -3.09
N ALA A 23 11.21 -4.83 -2.96
CA ALA A 23 11.61 -4.33 -1.65
C ALA A 23 10.45 -3.56 -0.98
N ASP A 24 10.14 -3.88 0.28
CA ASP A 24 9.06 -3.22 1.03
C ASP A 24 9.38 -1.75 1.35
N ALA A 25 10.66 -1.42 1.46
CA ALA A 25 11.14 -0.08 1.75
C ALA A 25 12.47 0.21 1.07
N LEU A 26 12.70 1.49 0.80
CA LEU A 26 13.99 2.03 0.37
C LEU A 26 14.44 3.07 1.39
N MET A 27 15.76 3.23 1.54
CA MET A 27 16.35 4.10 2.56
C MET A 27 17.33 5.08 1.92
N LEU A 28 17.23 6.35 2.31
CA LEU A 28 18.27 7.35 2.08
C LEU A 28 19.14 7.42 3.34
N SER A 29 20.45 7.31 3.17
CA SER A 29 21.40 7.30 4.29
C SER A 29 22.01 8.69 4.46
N GLY A 30 23.27 8.88 4.04
CA GLY A 30 23.96 10.16 4.12
C GLY A 30 23.28 11.26 3.29
N GLU A 31 22.53 10.89 2.24
CA GLU A 31 21.81 11.83 1.38
C GLU A 31 20.75 12.62 2.14
N SER A 32 20.04 11.98 3.08
CA SER A 32 19.00 12.63 3.89
C SER A 32 19.56 13.21 5.19
N ALA A 33 20.55 12.54 5.79
CA ALA A 33 21.08 12.92 7.10
C ALA A 33 22.02 14.14 7.04
N MET A 34 22.85 14.24 6.00
CA MET A 34 23.91 15.26 5.90
C MET A 34 24.17 15.74 4.47
N GLY A 35 23.35 15.31 3.50
CA GLY A 35 23.48 15.70 2.10
C GLY A 35 23.12 17.17 1.88
N GLN A 36 23.71 17.77 0.84
CA GLN A 36 23.38 19.13 0.41
C GLN A 36 22.04 19.19 -0.34
N PHE A 37 21.49 18.03 -0.76
CA PHE A 37 20.27 17.94 -1.57
C PHE A 37 19.28 16.87 -1.06
N PRO A 38 18.86 16.91 0.22
CA PRO A 38 18.01 15.88 0.82
C PRO A 38 16.64 15.79 0.13
N ASP A 39 15.99 16.93 -0.13
CA ASP A 39 14.68 16.98 -0.80
C ASP A 39 14.74 16.45 -2.23
N LYS A 40 15.79 16.76 -2.98
CA LYS A 40 15.99 16.23 -4.33
C LYS A 40 16.23 14.73 -4.30
N SER A 41 16.99 14.24 -3.33
CA SER A 41 17.25 12.81 -3.16
C SER A 41 15.94 12.05 -2.91
N LEU A 42 15.07 12.59 -2.03
CA LEU A 42 13.74 12.03 -1.79
C LEU A 42 12.85 12.11 -3.04
N ALA A 43 12.88 13.22 -3.77
CA ALA A 43 12.09 13.39 -4.99
C ALA A 43 12.52 12.41 -6.09
N VAL A 44 13.83 12.18 -6.27
CA VAL A 44 14.38 11.19 -7.20
C VAL A 44 13.94 9.79 -6.80
N LEU A 45 14.17 9.39 -5.55
CA LEU A 45 13.80 8.06 -5.07
C LEU A 45 12.31 7.80 -5.29
N ARG A 46 11.45 8.74 -4.89
CA ARG A 46 10.00 8.65 -5.11
C ARG A 46 9.64 8.56 -6.60
N SER A 47 10.25 9.40 -7.44
CA SER A 47 9.95 9.45 -8.88
C SER A 47 10.34 8.15 -9.59
N VAL A 48 11.48 7.57 -9.22
CA VAL A 48 11.94 6.30 -9.81
C VAL A 48 11.04 5.16 -9.35
N SER A 49 10.73 5.04 -8.05
CA SER A 49 9.82 4.01 -7.53
C SER A 49 8.46 4.05 -8.21
N LEU A 50 7.80 5.22 -8.26
CA LEU A 50 6.50 5.37 -8.90
C LEU A 50 6.51 5.04 -10.41
N ARG A 51 7.63 5.33 -11.08
CA ARG A 51 7.79 4.98 -12.50
C ARG A 51 7.85 3.48 -12.71
N ILE A 52 8.65 2.77 -11.91
CA ILE A 52 8.81 1.32 -12.02
C ILE A 52 7.53 0.59 -11.59
N GLU A 53 6.88 1.01 -10.51
CA GLU A 53 5.59 0.47 -10.06
C GLU A 53 4.49 0.62 -11.12
N ARG A 54 4.45 1.77 -11.81
CA ARG A 54 3.50 1.99 -12.91
C ARG A 54 3.79 1.07 -14.08
N TRP A 55 5.05 1.04 -14.53
CA TRP A 55 5.48 0.18 -15.64
C TRP A 55 5.16 -1.29 -15.34
N TRP A 56 5.44 -1.75 -14.12
CA TRP A 56 5.13 -3.11 -13.68
C TRP A 56 3.63 -3.41 -13.73
N ARG A 57 2.78 -2.49 -13.25
CA ARG A 57 1.32 -2.63 -13.32
C ARG A 57 0.83 -2.71 -14.76
N GLU A 58 1.38 -1.90 -15.66
CA GLU A 58 1.02 -1.88 -17.08
C GLU A 58 1.43 -3.17 -17.80
N GLU A 59 2.66 -3.64 -17.56
CA GLU A 59 3.21 -4.85 -18.17
C GLU A 59 2.48 -6.11 -17.71
N LYS A 60 2.14 -6.18 -16.42
CA LYS A 60 1.51 -7.36 -15.81
C LYS A 60 -0.02 -7.31 -15.74
N ARG A 61 -0.68 -6.36 -16.40
CA ARG A 61 -2.15 -6.24 -16.40
C ARG A 61 -2.89 -7.54 -16.73
N HIS A 62 -2.26 -8.42 -17.51
CA HIS A 62 -2.87 -9.66 -18.01
C HIS A 62 -2.29 -10.91 -17.36
N GLU A 63 -1.32 -10.78 -16.45
CA GLU A 63 -0.80 -11.93 -15.71
C GLU A 63 -1.66 -12.15 -14.47
N PRO A 64 -2.13 -13.39 -14.22
CA PRO A 64 -2.81 -13.70 -12.97
C PRO A 64 -1.87 -13.40 -11.80
N MET A 65 -2.37 -12.65 -10.82
CA MET A 65 -1.61 -12.33 -9.62
C MET A 65 -1.36 -13.63 -8.83
N LEU A 66 -0.17 -14.20 -9.01
CA LEU A 66 0.33 -15.26 -8.14
C LEU A 66 0.75 -14.59 -6.83
N LEU A 67 -0.14 -14.64 -5.84
CA LEU A 67 0.22 -14.32 -4.46
C LEU A 67 1.29 -15.34 -4.04
N PRO A 68 2.51 -14.90 -3.69
CA PRO A 68 3.51 -15.80 -3.15
C PRO A 68 2.90 -16.50 -1.93
N ALA A 69 3.16 -17.80 -1.78
CA ALA A 69 2.89 -18.44 -0.50
C ALA A 69 3.67 -17.66 0.56
N VAL A 70 2.97 -17.04 1.50
CA VAL A 70 3.63 -16.41 2.65
C VAL A 70 4.32 -17.55 3.37
N GLY A 71 5.60 -17.38 3.72
CA GLY A 71 6.39 -18.44 4.32
C GLY A 71 5.62 -19.08 5.49
N SER A 72 5.73 -20.40 5.64
CA SER A 72 5.02 -21.27 6.61
C SER A 72 5.24 -20.93 8.09
N SER A 73 5.77 -19.75 8.39
CA SER A 73 6.15 -19.27 9.72
C SER A 73 5.06 -18.45 10.42
N PHE A 74 3.90 -18.20 9.80
CA PHE A 74 2.78 -17.54 10.47
C PHE A 74 1.73 -18.56 10.91
N SER A 75 1.38 -18.54 12.20
CA SER A 75 0.44 -19.47 12.83
C SER A 75 -1.04 -19.15 12.59
N ASP A 76 -1.34 -18.06 11.88
CA ASP A 76 -2.68 -17.47 11.77
C ASP A 76 -3.32 -17.74 10.40
N SER A 77 -3.70 -19.01 10.18
CA SER A 77 -4.26 -19.47 8.90
C SER A 77 -5.54 -18.71 8.49
N ILE A 78 -6.36 -18.27 9.45
CA ILE A 78 -7.61 -17.55 9.16
C ILE A 78 -7.32 -16.16 8.58
N SER A 79 -6.45 -15.38 9.23
CA SER A 79 -6.10 -14.02 8.78
C SER A 79 -5.42 -14.05 7.41
N GLU A 80 -4.60 -15.07 7.14
CA GLU A 80 -3.98 -15.28 5.84
C GLU A 80 -5.02 -15.54 4.75
N GLU A 81 -5.94 -16.49 4.96
CA GLU A 81 -6.99 -16.80 3.99
C GLU A 81 -7.94 -15.63 3.75
N LEU A 82 -8.25 -14.84 4.80
CA LEU A 82 -9.02 -13.60 4.65
C LEU A 82 -8.29 -12.59 3.78
N CYS A 83 -7.00 -12.37 3.99
CA CYS A 83 -6.20 -11.45 3.18
C CYS A 83 -6.08 -11.93 1.72
N ILE A 84 -5.83 -13.23 1.50
CA ILE A 84 -5.77 -13.83 0.16
C ILE A 84 -7.11 -13.66 -0.56
N SER A 85 -8.22 -13.96 0.13
CA SER A 85 -9.56 -13.83 -0.43
C SER A 85 -9.91 -12.38 -0.75
N ALA A 86 -9.59 -11.46 0.16
CA ALA A 86 -9.81 -10.03 -0.04
C ALA A 86 -9.00 -9.48 -1.22
N ALA A 87 -7.72 -9.86 -1.35
CA ALA A 87 -6.88 -9.46 -2.47
C ALA A 87 -7.40 -9.98 -3.82
N LYS A 88 -7.86 -11.25 -3.86
CA LYS A 88 -8.48 -11.83 -5.06
C LYS A 88 -9.77 -11.09 -5.43
N MET A 89 -10.64 -10.81 -4.46
CA MET A 89 -11.87 -10.06 -4.69
C MET A 89 -11.58 -8.63 -5.17
N ALA A 90 -10.61 -7.95 -4.53
CA ALA A 90 -10.24 -6.59 -4.89
C ALA A 90 -9.82 -6.48 -6.37
N ASN A 91 -9.00 -7.43 -6.83
CA ASN A 91 -8.56 -7.46 -8.23
C ASN A 91 -9.69 -7.82 -9.19
N ASN A 92 -10.53 -8.82 -8.85
CA ASN A 92 -11.61 -9.28 -9.73
C ASN A 92 -12.74 -8.24 -9.87
N LEU A 93 -13.01 -7.48 -8.82
CA LEU A 93 -14.04 -6.46 -8.78
C LEU A 93 -13.51 -5.07 -9.16
N GLU A 94 -12.20 -4.95 -9.42
CA GLU A 94 -11.52 -3.68 -9.72
C GLU A 94 -11.85 -2.57 -8.71
N VAL A 95 -11.77 -2.92 -7.41
CA VAL A 95 -12.18 -2.00 -6.34
C VAL A 95 -11.24 -0.81 -6.22
N ASP A 96 -11.79 0.34 -5.83
CA ASP A 96 -11.05 1.59 -5.70
C ASP A 96 -10.16 1.61 -4.45
N ALA A 97 -10.58 0.93 -3.38
CA ALA A 97 -9.80 0.83 -2.16
C ALA A 97 -10.06 -0.45 -1.34
N LEU A 98 -9.01 -0.87 -0.62
CA LEU A 98 -9.06 -1.93 0.38
C LEU A 98 -8.78 -1.32 1.75
N PHE A 99 -9.73 -1.45 2.68
CA PHE A 99 -9.58 -1.04 4.08
C PHE A 99 -9.27 -2.24 4.94
N VAL A 100 -8.25 -2.12 5.78
CA VAL A 100 -7.87 -3.17 6.72
C VAL A 100 -7.96 -2.60 8.13
N TYR A 101 -8.94 -3.07 8.89
CA TYR A 101 -9.07 -2.81 10.31
C TYR A 101 -8.19 -3.78 11.08
N THR A 102 -7.10 -3.26 11.63
CA THR A 102 -6.15 -4.04 12.42
C THR A 102 -5.67 -3.26 13.65
N ARG A 103 -5.23 -4.00 14.67
CA ARG A 103 -4.54 -3.44 15.85
C ARG A 103 -3.04 -3.23 15.61
N ARG A 104 -2.52 -3.64 14.45
CA ARG A 104 -1.11 -3.49 14.07
C ARG A 104 -0.91 -2.29 13.14
N TRP A 105 0.35 -1.88 12.95
CA TRP A 105 0.67 -0.80 12.02
C TRP A 105 0.50 -1.28 10.57
N GLY A 106 -0.11 -0.45 9.73
CA GLY A 106 -0.46 -0.78 8.33
C GLY A 106 0.36 0.02 7.31
N LEU A 107 0.13 -0.25 6.01
CA LEU A 107 0.89 0.37 4.91
C LEU A 107 0.68 1.90 4.83
N ILE A 108 -0.58 2.34 4.81
CA ILE A 108 -0.99 3.75 4.92
C ILE A 108 -1.90 3.85 6.15
N PRO A 109 -1.35 4.01 7.36
CA PRO A 109 -2.11 3.84 8.58
C PRO A 109 -2.95 5.10 8.89
N PHE A 110 -4.23 4.88 9.19
CA PHE A 110 -5.12 5.90 9.75
C PHE A 110 -5.54 5.47 11.15
N ARG A 111 -5.27 6.33 12.14
CA ARG A 111 -5.72 6.08 13.51
C ARG A 111 -7.16 6.54 13.66
N VAL A 112 -8.06 5.60 13.92
CA VAL A 112 -9.49 5.85 14.14
C VAL A 112 -9.89 5.23 15.48
N GLY A 113 -10.82 5.87 16.21
CA GLY A 113 -11.40 5.29 17.42
C GLY A 113 -12.27 4.09 17.08
N PHE A 114 -11.79 2.89 17.42
CA PHE A 114 -12.46 1.62 17.15
C PHE A 114 -13.58 1.37 18.16
N SER A 115 -14.76 0.99 17.66
CA SER A 115 -15.89 0.50 18.44
C SER A 115 -16.24 -0.94 18.05
N ASP A 116 -16.98 -1.65 18.91
CA ASP A 116 -17.47 -3.00 18.59
C ASP A 116 -18.53 -3.00 17.47
N ASP A 117 -19.14 -1.84 17.22
CA ASP A 117 -20.02 -1.64 16.07
C ASP A 117 -19.21 -1.30 14.80
N MET A 118 -19.25 -2.22 13.84
CA MET A 118 -18.56 -2.10 12.55
C MET A 118 -19.18 -1.01 11.66
N GLU A 119 -20.48 -0.79 11.73
CA GLU A 119 -21.16 0.20 10.89
C GLU A 119 -20.71 1.63 11.27
N SER A 120 -20.62 1.90 12.58
CA SER A 120 -19.98 3.11 13.11
C SER A 120 -18.51 3.25 12.69
N ASN A 121 -17.73 2.17 12.68
CA ASN A 121 -16.34 2.20 12.22
C ASN A 121 -16.26 2.59 10.73
N LEU A 122 -17.09 2.00 9.88
CA LEU A 122 -17.16 2.34 8.45
C LEU A 122 -17.56 3.79 8.22
N HIS A 123 -18.60 4.28 8.92
CA HIS A 123 -19.01 5.68 8.83
C HIS A 123 -17.89 6.66 9.22
N LYS A 124 -17.17 6.39 10.31
CA LYS A 124 -16.00 7.19 10.73
C LYS A 124 -14.90 7.15 9.67
N THR A 125 -14.59 5.97 9.14
CA THR A 125 -13.59 5.78 8.09
C THR A 125 -13.96 6.55 6.83
N PHE A 126 -15.19 6.42 6.34
CA PHE A 126 -15.64 7.13 5.14
C PHE A 126 -15.60 8.64 5.32
N SER A 127 -16.08 9.14 6.46
CA SER A 127 -16.04 10.57 6.77
C SER A 127 -14.61 11.10 6.77
N LEU A 128 -13.67 10.37 7.40
CA LEU A 128 -12.27 10.75 7.48
C LEU A 128 -11.56 10.71 6.12
N LEU A 129 -11.79 9.66 5.33
CA LEU A 129 -11.12 9.47 4.05
C LEU A 129 -11.67 10.40 2.96
N LYS A 130 -12.97 10.68 2.96
CA LYS A 130 -13.58 11.72 2.10
C LYS A 130 -13.01 13.10 2.43
N ALA A 131 -12.91 13.44 3.72
CA ALA A 131 -12.32 14.72 4.14
C ALA A 131 -10.85 14.87 3.70
N ARG A 132 -10.13 13.77 3.48
CA ARG A 132 -8.76 13.74 2.96
C ARG A 132 -8.66 13.59 1.44
N ASN A 133 -9.79 13.60 0.72
CA ASN A 133 -9.86 13.38 -0.73
C ASN A 133 -9.23 12.05 -1.19
N LEU A 134 -9.32 11.01 -0.36
CA LEU A 134 -8.77 9.69 -0.67
C LEU A 134 -9.82 8.75 -1.30
N ILE A 135 -11.10 9.01 -1.06
CA ILE A 135 -12.23 8.28 -1.65
C ILE A 135 -13.39 9.23 -1.97
N LYS A 136 -14.30 8.79 -2.83
CA LYS A 136 -15.49 9.51 -3.27
C LYS A 136 -16.75 8.65 -3.07
N SER A 137 -17.90 9.31 -3.04
CA SER A 137 -19.18 8.61 -3.07
C SER A 137 -19.33 7.81 -4.35
N GLY A 138 -19.73 6.55 -4.23
CA GLY A 138 -19.84 5.60 -5.35
C GLY A 138 -18.60 4.74 -5.59
N ASP A 139 -17.46 5.02 -4.94
CA ASP A 139 -16.28 4.15 -5.01
C ASP A 139 -16.60 2.77 -4.43
N LEU A 140 -16.18 1.71 -5.12
CA LEU A 140 -16.35 0.33 -4.67
C LEU A 140 -15.18 -0.02 -3.75
N VAL A 141 -15.48 -0.48 -2.53
CA VAL A 141 -14.47 -0.75 -1.52
C VAL A 141 -14.66 -2.10 -0.85
N ILE A 142 -13.55 -2.68 -0.39
CA ILE A 142 -13.55 -3.88 0.44
C ILE A 142 -13.01 -3.52 1.81
N ALA A 143 -13.75 -3.85 2.86
CA ALA A 143 -13.31 -3.76 4.24
C ALA A 143 -12.98 -5.15 4.79
N VAL A 144 -11.76 -5.31 5.30
CA VAL A 144 -11.26 -6.51 5.97
C VAL A 144 -11.00 -6.18 7.42
N SER A 145 -11.39 -7.05 8.35
CA SER A 145 -11.05 -6.91 9.77
C SER A 145 -10.40 -8.19 10.28
N ASP A 146 -9.19 -8.08 10.83
CA ASP A 146 -8.55 -9.17 11.57
C ASP A 146 -9.14 -9.34 12.99
N ILE A 147 -9.79 -8.29 13.50
CA ILE A 147 -10.43 -8.24 14.81
C ILE A 147 -11.76 -9.01 14.78
N LEU A 148 -12.59 -8.74 13.76
CA LEU A 148 -13.89 -9.39 13.58
C LEU A 148 -13.85 -10.59 12.62
N GLN A 149 -12.69 -10.89 12.04
CA GLN A 149 -12.49 -11.96 11.04
C GLN A 149 -13.52 -11.93 9.91
N SER A 150 -13.73 -10.74 9.32
CA SER A 150 -14.79 -10.48 8.34
C SER A 150 -14.27 -9.77 7.10
N ILE A 151 -14.90 -10.04 5.95
CA ILE A 151 -14.74 -9.26 4.72
C ILE A 151 -16.11 -8.71 4.29
N GLN A 152 -16.18 -7.43 3.98
CA GLN A 152 -17.39 -6.76 3.51
C GLN A 152 -17.08 -5.98 2.23
N VAL A 153 -17.91 -6.14 1.20
CA VAL A 153 -17.86 -5.40 -0.05
C VAL A 153 -19.00 -4.40 -0.06
N MET A 154 -18.72 -3.13 -0.33
CA MET A 154 -19.73 -2.08 -0.31
C MET A 154 -19.35 -0.88 -1.17
N ASN A 155 -20.33 -0.06 -1.51
CA ASN A 155 -20.08 1.25 -2.11
C ASN A 155 -19.96 2.30 -1.02
N VAL A 156 -19.04 3.24 -1.21
CA VAL A 156 -18.93 4.41 -0.35
C VAL A 156 -20.22 5.24 -0.50
N PRO A 157 -20.92 5.57 0.61
CA PRO A 157 -22.20 6.31 0.56
C PRO A 157 -22.02 7.73 0.07
#